data_AF-A0A819UXQ3-F1
#
_entry.id   AF-A0A819UXQ3-F1
#
_cell.length_a   1.000
_cell.length_b   1.000
_cell.length_c   1.000
_cell.angle_alpha   90.00
_cell.angle_beta   90.00
_cell.angle_gamma   90.00
#
_symmetry.space_group_name_H-M   'P 1'
#
loop_
_entity.id
_entity.type
_entity.pdbx_description
1 polymer ?
#
loop_
_entity_poly.entity_id
_entity_poly.type
_entity_poly.pdbx_seq_one_letter_code
_entity_poly.pdbx_strand_id
1 'polypeptide(L)'
;MGARSSRADVNEWNWSEIEQMTGLSTQKIQEVQQDFFQETENDRALNMNEFLNVYIRLFGEESQQDLQQQTVRAFETFDRDRSSTLSFDEFLNAIIMMNHDIPRIDRIDYLIRQNNTSGRQQGDERISSEYGHQIFRRLNDYYDLPPGTEHQCWKQVDLENLGYVTQENIMDYISQQKAYNRHCQNLL
;
A
#
# COMPACT_ATOMS: atom_id res chain seq x y z
N MET A 1 -9.84 -22.41 -13.24
CA MET A 1 -10.82 -21.36 -13.59
C MET A 1 -10.86 -20.40 -12.41
N GLY A 2 -10.00 -19.38 -12.43
CA GLY A 2 -9.90 -18.41 -11.35
C GLY A 2 -10.97 -17.34 -11.53
N ALA A 3 -11.79 -17.13 -10.51
CA ALA A 3 -12.78 -16.06 -10.49
C ALA A 3 -12.06 -14.72 -10.70
N ARG A 4 -12.53 -13.96 -11.69
CA ARG A 4 -12.16 -12.55 -11.87
C ARG A 4 -12.39 -11.86 -10.53
N SER A 5 -11.32 -11.33 -9.94
CA SER A 5 -11.42 -10.39 -8.83
C SER A 5 -12.46 -9.36 -9.23
N SER A 6 -13.58 -9.33 -8.50
CA SER A 6 -14.66 -8.39 -8.77
C SER A 6 -14.08 -6.98 -8.68
N ARG A 7 -13.94 -6.34 -9.84
CA ARG A 7 -13.68 -4.90 -9.98
C ARG A 7 -14.58 -4.19 -8.98
N ALA A 8 -13.99 -3.60 -7.95
CA ALA A 8 -14.68 -2.92 -6.87
C ALA A 8 -15.65 -1.91 -7.46
N ASP A 9 -16.94 -2.12 -7.16
CA ASP A 9 -18.00 -1.17 -7.43
C ASP A 9 -17.64 0.13 -6.69
N VAL A 10 -17.78 1.28 -7.36
CA VAL A 10 -17.17 2.56 -6.98
C VAL A 10 -17.73 3.17 -5.66
N ASN A 11 -18.52 2.41 -4.90
CA ASN A 11 -19.26 2.82 -3.72
C ASN A 11 -18.72 2.28 -2.38
N GLU A 12 -17.60 1.56 -2.34
CA GLU A 12 -17.08 0.96 -1.08
C GLU A 12 -15.98 1.76 -0.36
N TRP A 13 -15.47 2.85 -0.93
CA TRP A 13 -14.40 3.64 -0.29
C TRP A 13 -14.92 4.67 0.70
N ASN A 14 -14.56 4.49 1.97
CA ASN A 14 -14.83 5.47 3.02
C ASN A 14 -13.76 6.57 3.03
N TRP A 15 -13.98 7.65 2.27
CA TRP A 15 -13.04 8.76 2.17
C TRP A 15 -12.73 9.42 3.51
N SER A 16 -13.73 9.53 4.39
CA SER A 16 -13.55 10.08 5.73
C SER A 16 -12.59 9.27 6.56
N GLU A 17 -12.61 7.94 6.41
CA GLU A 17 -11.64 7.07 7.08
C GLU A 17 -10.23 7.28 6.53
N ILE A 18 -10.09 7.35 5.21
CA ILE A 18 -8.79 7.58 4.57
C ILE A 18 -8.21 8.93 5.01
N GLU A 19 -9.04 9.97 5.07
CA GLU A 19 -8.66 11.30 5.57
C GLU A 19 -8.23 11.25 7.05
N GLN A 20 -8.99 10.57 7.90
CA GLN A 20 -8.62 10.40 9.31
C GLN A 20 -7.29 9.67 9.50
N MET A 21 -7.00 8.69 8.65
CA MET A 21 -5.79 7.89 8.75
C MET A 21 -4.56 8.59 8.17
N THR A 22 -4.72 9.28 7.03
CA THR A 22 -3.58 9.78 6.25
C THR A 22 -3.41 11.30 6.33
N GLY A 23 -4.40 12.02 6.84
CA GLY A 23 -4.46 13.48 6.79
C GLY A 23 -4.70 14.05 5.39
N LEU A 24 -4.84 13.20 4.35
CA LEU A 24 -5.23 13.64 3.02
C LEU A 24 -6.69 14.06 3.03
N SER A 25 -6.96 15.32 2.67
CA SER A 25 -8.34 15.80 2.62
C SER A 25 -9.18 14.96 1.65
N THR A 26 -10.47 14.78 1.95
CA THR A 26 -11.41 14.13 1.04
C THR A 26 -11.37 14.74 -0.37
N GLN A 27 -11.14 16.06 -0.48
CA GLN A 27 -10.98 16.73 -1.77
C GLN A 27 -9.76 16.21 -2.54
N LYS A 28 -8.59 16.10 -1.89
CA LYS A 28 -7.38 15.58 -2.55
C LYS A 28 -7.56 14.12 -2.96
N ILE A 29 -8.24 13.30 -2.16
CA ILE A 29 -8.53 11.91 -2.51
C ILE A 29 -9.47 11.82 -3.72
N GLN A 30 -10.46 12.72 -3.82
CA GLN A 30 -11.33 12.83 -4.99
C GLN A 30 -10.57 13.30 -6.24
N GLU A 31 -9.61 14.22 -6.11
CA GLU A 31 -8.71 14.61 -7.21
C GLU A 31 -7.89 13.41 -7.70
N VAL A 32 -7.29 12.64 -6.78
CA VAL A 32 -6.58 11.39 -7.09
C VAL A 32 -7.47 10.39 -7.84
N GLN A 33 -8.73 10.26 -7.42
CA GLN A 33 -9.71 9.41 -8.09
C GLN A 33 -10.07 9.91 -9.50
N GLN A 34 -10.25 11.21 -9.67
CA GLN A 34 -10.54 11.80 -10.98
C GLN A 34 -9.38 11.60 -11.94
N ASP A 35 -8.14 11.83 -11.50
CA ASP A 35 -6.95 11.64 -12.33
C ASP A 35 -6.78 10.17 -12.76
N PHE A 36 -7.05 9.22 -11.85
CA PHE A 36 -7.07 7.79 -12.18
C PHE A 36 -8.10 7.48 -13.28
N PHE A 37 -9.32 8.00 -13.17
CA PHE A 37 -10.36 7.72 -14.16
C PHE A 37 -10.15 8.44 -15.49
N GLN A 38 -9.49 9.60 -15.48
CA GLN A 38 -9.11 10.29 -16.72
C GLN A 38 -8.03 9.52 -17.46
N GLU A 39 -7.05 8.95 -16.76
CA GLU A 39 -5.93 8.24 -17.40
C GLU A 39 -6.31 6.84 -17.89
N THR A 40 -7.19 6.13 -17.16
CA THR A 40 -7.57 4.75 -17.49
C THR A 40 -8.73 4.63 -18.49
N GLU A 41 -9.45 5.72 -18.76
CA GLU A 41 -10.66 5.83 -19.60
C GLU A 41 -11.66 4.65 -19.48
N ASN A 42 -11.34 3.51 -20.11
CA ASN A 42 -12.21 2.36 -20.34
C ASN A 42 -11.78 1.07 -19.60
N ASP A 43 -10.49 0.86 -19.31
CA ASP A 43 -10.01 -0.40 -18.74
C ASP A 43 -10.01 -0.42 -17.20
N ARG A 44 -10.06 0.77 -16.60
CA ARG A 44 -10.06 1.01 -15.15
C ARG A 44 -8.81 0.43 -14.47
N ALA A 45 -7.68 0.42 -15.15
CA ALA A 45 -6.41 -0.03 -14.58
C ALA A 45 -5.22 0.74 -15.18
N LEU A 46 -4.30 1.20 -14.33
CA LEU A 46 -3.14 1.98 -14.79
C LEU A 46 -1.98 1.04 -15.15
N ASN A 47 -1.44 1.14 -16.36
CA ASN A 47 -0.11 0.60 -16.64
C ASN A 47 1.00 1.49 -16.04
N MET A 48 2.26 1.06 -16.10
CA MET A 48 3.40 1.78 -15.50
C MET A 48 3.54 3.23 -15.98
N ASN A 49 3.34 3.48 -17.27
CA ASN A 49 3.48 4.82 -17.84
C ASN A 49 2.34 5.74 -17.37
N GLU A 50 1.13 5.22 -17.34
CA GLU A 50 -0.06 5.93 -16.84
C GLU A 50 0.07 6.23 -15.34
N PHE A 51 0.59 5.27 -14.56
CA PHE A 51 0.88 5.47 -13.14
C PHE A 51 1.88 6.61 -12.93
N LEU A 52 2.98 6.62 -13.70
CA LEU A 52 3.99 7.69 -13.63
C LEU A 52 3.38 9.05 -14.00
N ASN A 53 2.55 9.12 -15.05
CA ASN A 53 1.89 10.35 -15.46
C ASN A 53 0.99 10.91 -14.35
N VAL A 54 0.15 10.06 -13.76
CA VAL A 54 -0.75 10.48 -12.68
C VAL A 54 0.06 10.92 -11.45
N TYR A 55 1.12 10.19 -11.09
CA TYR A 55 1.97 10.56 -9.95
C TYR A 55 2.60 11.95 -10.12
N ILE A 56 3.18 12.23 -11.31
CA ILE A 56 3.78 13.53 -11.62
C ILE A 56 2.74 14.65 -11.53
N ARG A 57 1.51 14.43 -12.01
CA ARG A 57 0.43 15.43 -11.90
C ARG A 57 0.06 15.74 -10.45
N LEU A 58 0.07 14.73 -9.58
CA LEU A 58 -0.38 14.86 -8.19
C LEU A 58 0.65 15.48 -7.24
N PHE A 59 1.94 15.18 -7.44
CA PHE A 59 3.03 15.52 -6.51
C PHE A 59 4.16 16.35 -7.13
N GLY A 60 4.11 16.58 -8.45
CA GLY A 60 5.11 17.35 -9.18
C GLY A 60 6.33 16.53 -9.63
N GLU A 61 7.27 17.23 -10.26
CA GLU A 61 8.53 16.62 -10.72
C GLU A 61 9.55 16.60 -9.57
N GLU A 62 9.82 15.40 -9.03
CA GLU A 62 11.09 15.14 -8.33
C GLU A 62 12.22 14.94 -9.35
N SER A 63 13.45 14.72 -8.87
CA SER A 63 14.55 14.29 -9.74
C SER A 63 14.10 13.06 -10.56
N GLN A 64 14.21 13.12 -11.90
CA GLN A 64 13.64 12.08 -12.78
C GLN A 64 14.15 10.66 -12.46
N GLN A 65 15.39 10.54 -11.96
CA GLN A 65 16.00 9.25 -11.66
C GLN A 65 15.44 8.64 -10.36
N ASP A 66 15.32 9.44 -9.29
CA ASP A 66 14.79 8.96 -8.02
C ASP A 66 13.29 8.65 -8.16
N LEU A 67 12.57 9.47 -8.92
CA LEU A 67 11.16 9.27 -9.21
C LEU A 67 10.91 7.96 -9.97
N GLN A 68 11.70 7.68 -11.01
CA GLN A 68 11.53 6.47 -11.81
C GLN A 68 11.78 5.19 -11.00
N GLN A 69 12.81 5.17 -10.15
CA GLN A 69 13.08 4.00 -9.31
C GLN A 69 11.98 3.78 -8.25
N GLN A 70 11.52 4.86 -7.61
CA GLN A 70 10.45 4.78 -6.60
C GLN A 70 9.12 4.34 -7.22
N THR A 71 8.76 4.90 -8.38
CA THR A 71 7.52 4.53 -9.09
C THR A 71 7.55 3.10 -9.59
N VAL A 72 8.66 2.63 -10.17
CA VAL A 72 8.79 1.23 -10.58
C VAL A 72 8.60 0.29 -9.40
N ARG A 73 9.29 0.56 -8.30
CA ARG A 73 9.18 -0.27 -7.09
C ARG A 73 7.78 -0.26 -6.51
N ALA A 74 7.14 0.91 -6.41
CA ALA A 74 5.78 1.02 -5.90
C ALA A 74 4.80 0.26 -6.80
N PHE A 75 4.91 0.42 -8.12
CA PHE A 75 4.07 -0.28 -9.08
C PHE A 75 4.18 -1.82 -8.91
N GLU A 76 5.40 -2.36 -8.88
CA GLU A 76 5.63 -3.78 -8.70
C GLU A 76 5.16 -4.30 -7.33
N THR A 77 5.27 -3.47 -6.28
CA THR A 77 4.83 -3.82 -4.93
C THR A 77 3.31 -3.91 -4.82
N PHE A 78 2.60 -2.99 -5.48
CA PHE A 78 1.15 -2.85 -5.32
C PHE A 78 0.33 -3.54 -6.40
N ASP A 79 0.91 -3.96 -7.52
CA ASP A 79 0.31 -4.89 -8.48
C ASP A 79 0.16 -6.29 -7.85
N ARG A 80 -0.90 -6.45 -7.05
CA ARG A 80 -1.10 -7.61 -6.17
C ARG A 80 -1.39 -8.87 -6.97
N ASP A 81 -2.18 -8.73 -8.03
CA ASP A 81 -2.58 -9.85 -8.89
C ASP A 81 -1.59 -10.10 -10.04
N ARG A 82 -0.51 -9.30 -10.13
CA ARG A 82 0.50 -9.36 -11.19
C ARG A 82 -0.11 -9.19 -12.57
N SER A 83 -1.15 -8.37 -12.67
CA SER A 83 -1.81 -8.04 -13.92
C SER A 83 -0.97 -7.14 -14.83
N SER A 84 0.18 -6.65 -14.33
CA SER A 84 0.98 -5.59 -14.96
C SER A 84 0.24 -4.27 -15.09
N THR A 85 -0.81 -4.10 -14.27
CA THR A 85 -1.64 -2.90 -14.17
C THR A 85 -2.06 -2.68 -12.71
N LEU A 86 -2.39 -1.45 -12.33
CA LEU A 86 -2.90 -1.14 -11.00
C LEU A 86 -4.40 -0.84 -11.09
N SER A 87 -5.21 -1.61 -10.37
CA SER A 87 -6.58 -1.20 -10.03
C SER A 87 -6.56 0.06 -9.16
N PHE A 88 -7.71 0.73 -8.99
CA PHE A 88 -7.78 1.95 -8.18
C PHE A 88 -7.32 1.72 -6.72
N ASP A 89 -7.64 0.57 -6.14
CA ASP A 89 -7.18 0.19 -4.79
C ASP A 89 -5.66 0.10 -4.69
N GLU A 90 -5.04 -0.57 -5.66
CA GLU A 90 -3.60 -0.77 -5.71
C GLU A 90 -2.87 0.54 -5.97
N PHE A 91 -3.43 1.35 -6.87
CA PHE A 91 -2.97 2.71 -7.13
C PHE A 91 -3.04 3.60 -5.90
N LEU A 92 -4.16 3.60 -5.17
CA LEU A 92 -4.32 4.44 -3.96
C LEU A 92 -3.35 4.01 -2.86
N ASN A 93 -3.11 2.71 -2.69
CA ASN A 93 -2.07 2.19 -1.79
C ASN A 93 -0.67 2.69 -2.20
N ALA A 94 -0.33 2.65 -3.49
CA ALA A 94 0.93 3.14 -3.99
C ALA A 94 1.12 4.64 -3.71
N ILE A 95 0.09 5.44 -4.01
CA ILE A 95 0.10 6.89 -3.81
C ILE A 95 0.27 7.25 -2.34
N ILE A 96 -0.48 6.63 -1.43
CA ILE A 96 -0.36 6.90 0.00
C ILE A 96 1.03 6.49 0.50
N MET A 97 1.54 5.33 0.09
CA MET A 97 2.86 4.86 0.53
C MET A 97 4.00 5.76 0.01
N MET A 98 3.89 6.29 -1.21
CA MET A 98 4.88 7.19 -1.79
C MET A 98 4.77 8.64 -1.30
N ASN A 99 3.62 9.08 -0.79
CA ASN A 99 3.44 10.45 -0.37
C ASN A 99 4.19 10.73 0.95
N HIS A 100 5.33 11.42 0.84
CA HIS A 100 6.20 11.75 1.98
C HIS A 100 5.66 12.85 2.90
N ASP A 101 4.61 13.58 2.49
CA ASP A 101 3.90 14.52 3.37
C ASP A 101 3.06 13.78 4.41
N ILE A 102 2.71 12.51 4.16
CA ILE A 102 2.04 11.65 5.12
C ILE A 102 3.08 11.03 6.04
N PRO A 103 2.92 11.13 7.38
CA PRO A 103 3.82 10.48 8.31
C PRO A 103 3.97 8.99 7.98
N ARG A 104 5.20 8.49 8.01
CA ARG A 104 5.48 7.10 7.62
C ARG A 104 4.63 6.09 8.39
N ILE A 105 4.44 6.34 9.68
CA ILE A 105 3.63 5.45 10.53
C ILE A 105 2.19 5.38 10.04
N ASP A 106 1.61 6.51 9.62
CA ASP A 106 0.26 6.59 9.10
C ASP A 106 0.12 5.89 7.74
N ARG A 107 1.14 6.00 6.88
CA ARG A 107 1.20 5.24 5.60
C ARG A 107 1.21 3.73 5.82
N ILE A 108 2.01 3.27 6.78
CA ILE A 108 2.10 1.85 7.13
C ILE A 108 0.80 1.37 7.80
N ASP A 109 0.19 2.19 8.67
CA ASP A 109 -1.10 1.89 9.28
C ASP A 109 -2.17 1.69 8.21
N TYR A 110 -2.22 2.61 7.25
CA TYR A 110 -3.08 2.52 6.08
C TYR A 110 -2.88 1.20 5.33
N LEU A 111 -1.63 0.87 5.00
CA LEU A 111 -1.33 -0.38 4.29
C LEU A 111 -1.80 -1.62 5.07
N ILE A 112 -1.58 -1.66 6.39
CA ILE A 112 -2.03 -2.77 7.24
C ILE A 112 -3.54 -2.92 7.17
N ARG A 113 -4.29 -1.83 7.31
CA ARG A 113 -5.76 -1.87 7.29
C ARG A 113 -6.33 -2.29 5.94
N GLN A 114 -5.74 -1.82 4.84
CA GLN A 114 -6.17 -2.23 3.48
C GLN A 114 -5.86 -3.71 3.20
N ASN A 115 -4.95 -4.33 3.95
CA ASN A 115 -4.65 -5.75 3.86
C ASN A 115 -5.44 -6.62 4.85
N ASN A 116 -6.22 -6.04 5.75
CA ASN A 116 -7.06 -6.77 6.71
C ASN A 116 -8.56 -6.51 6.54
N THR A 117 -9.03 -6.23 5.33
CA THR A 117 -10.42 -5.85 5.07
C THR A 117 -11.41 -6.91 5.56
N SER A 118 -11.09 -8.21 5.39
CA SER A 118 -11.97 -9.29 5.84
C SER A 118 -12.07 -9.40 7.37
N GLY A 119 -10.96 -9.25 8.10
CA GLY A 119 -11.00 -9.23 9.57
C GLY A 119 -11.86 -8.08 10.06
N ARG A 120 -11.63 -6.89 9.50
CA ARG A 120 -12.41 -5.68 9.82
C ARG A 120 -13.90 -5.85 9.56
N GLN A 121 -14.29 -6.41 8.41
CA GLN A 121 -15.70 -6.65 8.07
C GLN A 121 -16.38 -7.65 9.02
N GLN A 122 -15.63 -8.59 9.58
CA GLN A 122 -16.13 -9.56 10.55
C GLN A 122 -16.14 -9.01 11.99
N GLY A 123 -15.71 -7.77 12.19
CA GLY A 123 -15.50 -7.19 13.53
C GLY A 123 -14.32 -7.80 14.28
N ASP A 124 -13.51 -8.61 13.61
CA ASP A 124 -12.31 -9.22 14.15
C ASP A 124 -11.09 -8.45 13.62
N GLU A 125 -10.66 -7.43 14.37
CA GLU A 125 -9.52 -6.59 14.01
C GLU A 125 -8.17 -7.34 14.04
N ARG A 126 -8.17 -8.63 14.41
CA ARG A 126 -6.98 -9.47 14.38
C ARG A 126 -6.57 -9.76 12.94
N ILE A 127 -5.26 -9.86 12.75
CA ILE A 127 -4.60 -10.11 11.48
C ILE A 127 -4.11 -11.55 11.51
N SER A 128 -4.62 -12.39 10.62
CA SER A 128 -4.16 -13.78 10.50
C SER A 128 -2.74 -13.85 9.94
N SER A 129 -2.08 -15.00 10.12
CA SER A 129 -0.76 -15.25 9.52
C SER A 129 -0.72 -15.06 8.00
N GLU A 130 -1.79 -15.41 7.29
CA GLU A 130 -1.90 -15.19 5.85
C GLU A 130 -1.82 -13.70 5.51
N TYR A 131 -2.64 -12.87 6.16
CA TYR A 131 -2.63 -11.42 5.95
C TYR A 131 -1.35 -10.76 6.46
N GLY A 132 -0.82 -11.23 7.58
CA GLY A 132 0.45 -10.75 8.13
C GLY A 132 1.62 -10.99 7.19
N HIS A 133 1.71 -12.17 6.57
CA HIS A 133 2.71 -12.44 5.53
C HIS A 133 2.54 -11.55 4.31
N GLN A 134 1.30 -11.25 3.88
CA GLN A 134 1.05 -10.34 2.77
C GLN A 134 1.49 -8.91 3.10
N ILE A 135 1.17 -8.41 4.30
CA ILE A 135 1.60 -7.09 4.80
C ILE A 135 3.13 -7.01 4.79
N PHE A 136 3.81 -7.97 5.42
CA PHE A 136 5.26 -7.95 5.50
C PHE A 136 5.92 -8.11 4.13
N ARG A 137 5.36 -8.92 3.23
CA ARG A 137 5.87 -9.01 1.86
C ARG A 137 5.83 -7.66 1.16
N ARG A 138 4.70 -6.95 1.21
CA ARG A 138 4.58 -5.62 0.58
C ARG A 138 5.54 -4.60 1.20
N LEU A 139 5.66 -4.59 2.52
CA LEU A 139 6.63 -3.72 3.18
C LEU A 139 8.06 -4.09 2.80
N ASN A 140 8.39 -5.37 2.74
CA ASN A 140 9.72 -5.82 2.35
C ASN A 140 10.04 -5.42 0.91
N ASP A 141 9.10 -5.63 -0.03
CA ASP A 141 9.28 -5.25 -1.43
C ASP A 141 9.45 -3.72 -1.56
N TYR A 142 8.61 -2.94 -0.86
CA TYR A 142 8.69 -1.48 -0.85
C TYR A 142 10.01 -0.94 -0.26
N TYR A 143 10.48 -1.54 0.85
CA TYR A 143 11.72 -1.15 1.53
C TYR A 143 12.95 -1.94 1.05
N ASP A 144 12.83 -2.70 -0.05
CA ASP A 144 13.91 -3.46 -0.70
C ASP A 144 14.64 -4.41 0.26
N LEU A 145 13.85 -5.20 0.99
CA LEU A 145 14.34 -6.23 1.89
C LEU A 145 14.35 -7.59 1.17
N PRO A 146 15.26 -8.50 1.53
CA PRO A 146 15.39 -9.79 0.85
C PRO A 146 14.07 -10.60 0.85
N PRO A 147 13.74 -11.29 -0.25
CA PRO A 147 12.59 -12.19 -0.30
C PRO A 147 12.63 -13.24 0.80
N GLY A 148 11.47 -13.59 1.38
CA GLY A 148 11.35 -14.55 2.47
C GLY A 148 11.54 -13.94 3.86
N THR A 149 11.95 -12.67 3.96
CA THR A 149 12.05 -11.94 5.24
C THR A 149 10.69 -11.82 5.93
N GLU A 150 9.57 -11.91 5.19
CA GLU A 150 8.21 -11.82 5.75
C GLU A 150 7.91 -12.91 6.79
N HIS A 151 8.47 -14.11 6.61
CA HIS A 151 8.31 -15.20 7.55
C HIS A 151 9.08 -14.95 8.85
N GLN A 152 10.26 -14.31 8.74
CA GLN A 152 11.07 -13.94 9.90
C GLN A 152 10.42 -12.80 10.67
N CYS A 153 9.87 -11.80 9.97
CA CYS A 153 9.10 -10.73 10.59
C CYS A 153 7.87 -11.28 11.32
N TRP A 154 7.07 -12.12 10.64
CA TRP A 154 5.88 -12.71 11.25
C TRP A 154 6.20 -13.50 12.52
N LYS A 155 7.24 -14.34 12.50
CA LYS A 155 7.67 -15.11 13.68
C LYS A 155 8.06 -14.23 14.87
N GLN A 156 8.53 -13.01 14.62
CA GLN A 156 8.88 -12.05 15.67
C GLN A 156 7.67 -11.29 16.21
N VAL A 157 6.55 -11.24 15.47
CA VAL A 157 5.31 -10.62 15.93
C VAL A 157 4.40 -11.64 16.61
N ASP A 158 4.21 -12.82 16.01
CA ASP A 158 3.41 -13.92 16.55
C ASP A 158 4.24 -14.80 17.51
N LEU A 159 4.75 -14.20 18.58
CA LEU A 159 5.66 -14.85 19.53
C LEU A 159 5.02 -16.06 20.23
N GLU A 160 3.71 -16.00 20.45
CA GLU A 160 2.93 -17.06 21.08
C GLU A 160 2.47 -18.13 20.08
N ASN A 161 2.74 -17.95 18.78
CA ASN A 161 2.36 -18.85 17.70
C ASN A 161 0.85 -19.14 17.71
N LEU A 162 0.05 -18.09 17.90
CA LEU A 162 -1.41 -18.13 17.90
C LEU A 162 -1.97 -18.18 16.47
N GLY A 163 -1.15 -17.82 15.47
CA GLY A 163 -1.56 -17.71 14.07
C GLY A 163 -2.31 -16.41 13.75
N TYR A 164 -2.39 -15.49 14.71
CA TYR A 164 -2.96 -14.16 14.55
C TYR A 164 -2.30 -13.16 15.51
N VAL A 165 -2.34 -11.87 15.14
CA VAL A 165 -1.80 -10.74 15.93
C VAL A 165 -2.73 -9.53 15.81
N THR A 166 -2.55 -8.50 16.65
CA THR A 166 -3.25 -7.22 16.46
C THR A 166 -2.48 -6.30 15.50
N GLN A 167 -3.17 -5.27 15.00
CA GLN A 167 -2.53 -4.17 14.27
C GLN A 167 -1.43 -3.50 15.10
N GLU A 168 -1.67 -3.27 16.39
CA GLU A 168 -0.71 -2.71 17.33
C GLU A 168 0.57 -3.56 17.41
N ASN A 169 0.46 -4.90 17.45
CA ASN A 169 1.64 -5.76 17.48
C ASN A 169 2.53 -5.60 16.23
N ILE A 170 1.93 -5.48 15.04
CA ILE A 170 2.69 -5.25 13.80
C ILE A 170 3.32 -3.86 13.81
N MET A 171 2.58 -2.84 14.24
CA MET A 171 3.06 -1.44 14.29
C MET A 171 4.22 -1.27 15.27
N ASP A 172 4.12 -1.86 16.47
CA ASP A 172 5.18 -1.87 17.46
C ASP A 172 6.44 -2.54 16.91
N TYR A 173 6.30 -3.71 16.28
CA TYR A 173 7.41 -4.39 15.65
C TYR A 173 8.09 -3.52 14.59
N ILE A 174 7.32 -2.96 13.65
CA ILE A 174 7.83 -2.14 12.55
C ILE A 174 8.57 -0.91 13.07
N SER A 175 8.03 -0.25 14.11
CA SER A 175 8.64 0.96 14.69
C SER A 175 10.06 0.71 15.21
N GLN A 176 10.35 -0.51 15.67
CA GLN A 176 11.64 -0.93 16.20
C GLN A 176 12.62 -1.37 15.09
N GLN A 177 12.14 -1.73 13.90
CA GLN A 177 13.00 -2.20 12.82
C GLN A 177 13.67 -1.05 12.08
N LYS A 178 15.00 -0.97 12.16
CA LYS A 178 15.80 -0.01 11.37
C LYS A 178 15.50 -0.10 9.87
N ALA A 179 15.19 -1.30 9.38
CA ALA A 179 14.90 -1.56 7.98
C ALA A 179 13.75 -0.70 7.44
N TYR A 180 12.62 -0.65 8.16
CA TYR A 180 11.45 0.16 7.82
C TYR A 180 11.56 1.62 8.29
N ASN A 181 12.64 1.95 9.01
CA ASN A 181 12.93 3.31 9.45
C ASN A 181 13.76 4.13 8.45
N ARG A 182 14.27 3.51 7.38
CA ARG A 182 15.05 4.20 6.35
C ARG A 182 14.16 5.09 5.49
N HIS A 183 14.63 6.29 5.15
CA HIS A 183 14.05 7.05 4.05
C HIS A 183 14.42 6.34 2.74
N CYS A 184 13.42 6.05 1.90
CA CYS A 184 13.65 5.48 0.57
C CYS A 184 14.55 6.35 -0.33
N GLN A 185 14.85 7.59 0.08
CA GLN A 185 15.71 8.54 -0.64
C GLN A 185 17.23 8.26 -0.53
N ASN A 186 17.69 7.32 0.31
CA ASN A 186 19.12 7.06 0.51
C ASN A 186 19.52 5.61 0.18
N LEU A 187 19.18 5.13 -1.02
CA LEU A 187 19.77 3.94 -1.61
C LEU A 187 20.66 4.34 -2.80
N LEU A 188 21.72 5.09 -2.51
CA LEU A 188 22.88 5.31 -3.38
C LEU A 188 24.16 4.86 -2.64
#